data_AF-A0A9E5GFX8-F1
#
_entry.id   AF-A0A9E5GFX8-F1
#
_cell.length_a   1.000
_cell.length_b   1.000
_cell.length_c   1.000
_cell.angle_alpha   90.00
_cell.angle_beta   90.00
_cell.angle_gamma   90.00
#
_symmetry.space_group_name_H-M   'P 1'
#
loop_
_entity.id
_entity.type
_entity.pdbx_description
1 polymer ?
#
loop_
_entity_poly.entity_id
_entity_poly.type
_entity_poly.pdbx_seq_one_letter_code
_entity_poly.pdbx_strand_id
1 'polypeptide(L)'
;LGYGSDGDHLKTGEEVAMALNAGVSMITLDSSQHIDTSIQNLSDAEVDLAYDRLEKEDRMLFEQLYEDQLFSIAEETLKLSRMQLRRDILTYHRALDHIQKIYEQYIKKAEYPIDFEISIDETEQTTHPNSHLFIALELKRRKVSISTIAPRFVGEFQKGIDYRGDLSLFEEDLSLHAAIAQEFHYRLSIHSGSDKFSIFPILGRCIKGSFHVKTAGTNWLEAVRLISQKDPELYRKIHKHALSRFPDACAYYHVSTDITAIRDLDTVCDAELPTYLEDDNARQLLHITYGFILEDEDERGNKLFKEELFALLVKEEEAYAGLLKAHIEKHLQLLDFK
;
A
#
# COMPACT_ATOMS: atom_id res chain seq x y z
N LEU A 1 14.89 15.12 17.76
CA LEU A 1 14.42 14.17 16.73
C LEU A 1 13.09 14.71 16.22
N GLY A 2 12.89 14.78 14.91
CA GLY A 2 11.60 15.12 14.30
C GLY A 2 10.88 13.85 13.83
N TYR A 3 9.56 13.89 13.73
CA TYR A 3 8.74 12.82 13.14
C TYR A 3 7.78 13.43 12.12
N GLY A 4 7.32 12.63 11.16
CA GLY A 4 6.29 13.00 10.20
C GLY A 4 4.92 12.46 10.61
N SER A 5 3.86 13.12 10.13
CA SER A 5 2.48 12.63 10.24
C SER A 5 1.91 12.56 8.83
N ASP A 6 1.43 11.38 8.44
CA ASP A 6 0.88 11.10 7.11
C ASP A 6 -0.64 10.95 7.19
N GLY A 7 -1.35 11.76 6.39
CA GLY A 7 -2.75 11.50 6.06
C GLY A 7 -2.80 10.43 4.98
N ASP A 8 -2.97 9.19 5.40
CA ASP A 8 -2.86 8.02 4.53
C ASP A 8 -4.17 7.68 3.78
N HIS A 9 -4.05 7.15 2.55
CA HIS A 9 -5.17 6.74 1.68
C HIS A 9 -6.32 7.74 1.53
N LEU A 10 -6.03 9.05 1.46
CA LEU A 10 -7.05 10.07 1.21
C LEU A 10 -7.47 10.02 -0.27
N LYS A 11 -8.75 10.24 -0.56
CA LYS A 11 -9.34 10.09 -1.91
C LYS A 11 -9.97 11.38 -2.42
N THR A 12 -10.34 12.28 -1.51
CA THR A 12 -11.10 13.49 -1.83
C THR A 12 -10.40 14.76 -1.36
N GLY A 13 -10.76 15.89 -1.97
CA GLY A 13 -10.26 17.19 -1.52
C GLY A 13 -10.70 17.56 -0.10
N GLU A 14 -11.85 17.07 0.34
CA GLU A 14 -12.38 17.27 1.70
C GLU A 14 -11.53 16.54 2.75
N GLU A 15 -11.16 15.29 2.47
CA GLU A 15 -10.24 14.51 3.31
C GLU A 15 -8.85 15.14 3.36
N VAL A 16 -8.32 15.58 2.20
CA VAL A 16 -7.03 16.31 2.15
C VAL A 16 -7.09 17.60 2.96
N ALA A 17 -8.16 18.40 2.82
CA ALA A 17 -8.34 19.61 3.60
C ALA A 17 -8.41 19.32 5.11
N MET A 18 -9.14 18.28 5.50
CA MET A 18 -9.22 17.84 6.90
C MET A 18 -7.83 17.46 7.44
N ALA A 19 -7.05 16.68 6.68
CA ALA A 19 -5.72 16.25 7.10
C ALA A 19 -4.75 17.45 7.22
N LEU A 20 -4.76 18.37 6.25
CA LEU A 20 -3.96 19.60 6.31
C LEU A 20 -4.35 20.48 7.52
N ASN A 21 -5.66 20.60 7.81
CA ASN A 21 -6.12 21.33 9.00
C ASN A 21 -5.70 20.66 10.32
N ALA A 22 -5.48 19.34 10.31
CA ALA A 22 -4.94 18.60 11.45
C ALA A 22 -3.42 18.73 11.60
N GLY A 23 -2.73 19.38 10.65
CA GLY A 23 -1.30 19.63 10.72
C GLY A 23 -0.43 18.46 10.25
N VAL A 24 -0.95 17.56 9.41
CA VAL A 24 -0.14 16.47 8.83
C VAL A 24 0.97 17.06 7.96
N SER A 25 2.14 16.43 7.98
CA SER A 25 3.31 16.84 7.17
C SER A 25 3.43 16.08 5.85
N MET A 26 2.65 15.02 5.69
CA MET A 26 2.59 14.18 4.49
C MET A 26 1.12 13.90 4.13
N ILE A 27 0.84 13.88 2.83
CA ILE A 27 -0.47 13.52 2.28
C ILE A 27 -0.24 12.39 1.27
N THR A 28 -0.95 11.29 1.48
CA THR A 28 -1.02 10.19 0.52
C THR A 28 -2.36 10.21 -0.18
N LEU A 29 -2.34 10.55 -1.46
CA LEU A 29 -3.54 10.57 -2.30
C LEU A 29 -3.69 9.24 -3.03
N ASP A 30 -4.64 8.43 -2.58
CA ASP A 30 -5.07 7.23 -3.29
C ASP A 30 -5.93 7.62 -4.51
N SER A 31 -5.37 7.38 -5.69
CA SER A 31 -6.02 7.68 -6.96
C SER A 31 -6.57 6.42 -7.65
N SER A 32 -6.59 5.28 -6.97
CA SER A 32 -6.96 3.98 -7.55
C SER A 32 -8.40 3.94 -8.06
N GLN A 33 -9.33 4.67 -7.42
CA GLN A 33 -10.73 4.79 -7.88
C GLN A 33 -10.89 5.54 -9.20
N HIS A 34 -9.87 6.30 -9.62
CA HIS A 34 -9.85 7.03 -10.88
C HIS A 34 -9.08 6.29 -11.99
N ILE A 35 -8.56 5.10 -11.70
CA ILE A 35 -7.85 4.24 -12.65
C ILE A 35 -8.85 3.27 -13.28
N ASP A 36 -8.94 3.28 -14.61
CA ASP A 36 -9.79 2.35 -15.35
C ASP A 36 -9.04 1.05 -15.66
N THR A 37 -9.18 0.07 -14.78
CA THR A 37 -8.57 -1.26 -14.94
C THR A 37 -9.26 -2.09 -16.03
N SER A 38 -10.48 -1.74 -16.45
CA SER A 38 -11.19 -2.52 -17.46
C SER A 38 -10.50 -2.49 -18.83
N ILE A 39 -9.68 -1.46 -19.08
CA ILE A 39 -8.95 -1.24 -20.33
C ILE A 39 -8.01 -2.39 -20.70
N GLN A 40 -7.41 -3.08 -19.72
CA GLN A 40 -6.49 -4.19 -20.04
C GLN A 40 -7.22 -5.41 -20.61
N ASN A 41 -8.51 -5.56 -20.32
CA ASN A 41 -9.31 -6.67 -20.86
C ASN A 41 -9.78 -6.42 -22.30
N LEU A 42 -9.60 -5.19 -22.81
CA LEU A 42 -9.98 -4.81 -24.16
C LEU A 42 -8.96 -5.31 -25.18
N SER A 43 -9.45 -5.81 -26.31
CA SER A 43 -8.64 -6.02 -27.50
C SER A 43 -8.08 -4.70 -28.06
N ASP A 44 -7.03 -4.77 -28.87
CA ASP A 44 -6.42 -3.58 -29.49
C ASP A 44 -7.43 -2.75 -30.32
N ALA A 45 -8.36 -3.41 -31.00
CA ALA A 45 -9.41 -2.72 -31.75
C ALA A 45 -10.40 -1.99 -30.84
N GLU A 46 -10.74 -2.56 -29.68
CA GLU A 46 -11.61 -1.92 -28.69
C GLU A 46 -10.92 -0.74 -28.01
N VAL A 47 -9.61 -0.84 -27.74
CA VAL A 47 -8.80 0.28 -27.26
C VAL A 47 -8.78 1.42 -28.27
N ASP A 48 -8.56 1.13 -29.55
CA ASP A 48 -8.59 2.16 -30.58
C ASP A 48 -9.94 2.88 -30.63
N LEU A 49 -11.05 2.13 -30.57
CA LEU A 49 -12.41 2.69 -30.54
C LEU A 49 -12.69 3.51 -29.26
N ALA A 50 -12.17 3.09 -28.11
CA ALA A 50 -12.32 3.83 -26.86
C ALA A 50 -11.48 5.10 -26.87
N TYR A 51 -10.24 5.01 -27.36
CA TYR A 51 -9.32 6.12 -27.51
C TYR A 51 -9.90 7.17 -28.46
N ASP A 52 -10.46 6.79 -29.60
CA ASP A 52 -11.06 7.72 -30.57
C ASP A 52 -12.26 8.52 -30.04
N ARG A 53 -12.84 8.13 -28.89
CA ARG A 53 -13.88 8.90 -28.19
C ARG A 53 -13.33 10.04 -27.34
N LEU A 54 -12.03 10.07 -27.08
CA LEU A 54 -11.38 11.21 -26.43
C LEU A 54 -11.36 12.41 -27.36
N GLU A 55 -11.36 13.61 -26.77
CA GLU A 55 -11.27 14.87 -27.50
C GLU A 55 -10.05 14.87 -28.42
N LYS A 56 -10.24 15.41 -29.64
CA LYS A 56 -9.23 15.32 -30.69
C LYS A 56 -7.93 16.04 -30.28
N GLU A 57 -8.06 17.18 -29.62
CA GLU A 57 -6.95 17.99 -29.16
C GLU A 57 -6.09 17.25 -28.13
N ASP A 58 -6.71 16.52 -27.21
CA ASP A 58 -6.00 15.73 -26.20
C ASP A 58 -5.23 14.57 -26.85
N ARG A 59 -5.87 13.86 -27.79
CA ARG A 59 -5.20 12.79 -28.54
C ARG A 59 -4.00 13.30 -29.31
N MET A 60 -4.16 14.39 -30.06
CA MET A 60 -3.06 15.00 -30.82
C MET A 60 -1.90 15.41 -29.92
N LEU A 61 -2.20 15.94 -28.72
CA LEU A 61 -1.19 16.30 -27.74
C LEU A 61 -0.41 15.07 -27.26
N PHE A 62 -1.10 14.01 -26.82
CA PHE A 62 -0.44 12.80 -26.34
C PHE A 62 0.38 12.11 -27.43
N GLU A 63 -0.16 12.01 -28.63
CA GLU A 63 0.51 11.41 -29.78
C GLU A 63 1.79 12.17 -30.12
N GLN A 64 1.72 13.50 -30.19
CA GLN A 64 2.89 14.34 -30.48
C GLN A 64 3.98 14.22 -29.41
N LEU A 65 3.60 14.11 -28.14
CA LEU A 65 4.55 14.10 -27.03
C LEU A 65 5.19 12.73 -26.81
N TYR A 66 4.43 11.65 -27.01
CA TYR A 66 4.81 10.34 -26.46
C TYR A 66 4.75 9.19 -27.46
N GLU A 67 3.96 9.28 -28.55
CA GLU A 67 3.78 8.13 -29.44
C GLU A 67 5.09 7.74 -30.13
N ASP A 68 5.44 6.46 -29.94
CA ASP A 68 6.65 5.82 -30.46
C ASP A 68 7.97 6.51 -30.07
N GLN A 69 7.93 7.39 -29.07
CA GLN A 69 9.12 8.04 -28.51
C GLN A 69 9.94 7.06 -27.67
N LEU A 70 11.26 7.26 -27.68
CA LEU A 70 12.23 6.50 -26.89
C LEU A 70 12.74 7.38 -25.75
N PHE A 71 12.72 6.83 -24.53
CA PHE A 71 13.19 7.49 -23.32
C PHE A 71 14.33 6.69 -22.72
N SER A 72 15.49 7.30 -22.57
CA SER A 72 16.63 6.70 -21.88
C SER A 72 16.45 6.89 -20.37
N ILE A 73 16.29 5.79 -19.64
CA ILE A 73 16.13 5.77 -18.18
C ILE A 73 17.24 4.89 -17.61
N ALA A 74 18.22 5.51 -16.96
CA ALA A 74 19.47 4.86 -16.58
C ALA A 74 20.15 4.16 -17.77
N GLU A 75 20.35 2.84 -17.70
CA GLU A 75 20.99 2.04 -18.76
C GLU A 75 19.96 1.43 -19.74
N GLU A 76 18.67 1.67 -19.51
CA GLU A 76 17.57 1.08 -20.26
C GLU A 76 16.93 2.10 -21.21
N THR A 77 16.33 1.60 -22.30
CA THR A 77 15.55 2.42 -23.23
C THR A 77 14.11 1.95 -23.26
N LEU A 78 13.21 2.81 -22.76
CA LEU A 78 11.78 2.53 -22.73
C LEU A 78 11.10 3.18 -23.94
N LYS A 79 10.26 2.40 -24.63
CA LYS A 79 9.45 2.87 -25.76
C LYS A 79 7.99 2.94 -25.37
N LEU A 80 7.39 4.12 -25.48
CA LEU A 80 5.93 4.27 -25.38
C LEU A 80 5.32 3.97 -26.76
N SER A 81 5.11 2.68 -27.05
CA SER A 81 4.50 2.27 -28.32
C SER A 81 3.08 2.82 -28.43
N ARG A 82 2.60 3.06 -29.66
CA ARG A 82 1.24 3.57 -29.90
C ARG A 82 0.15 2.83 -29.10
N MET A 83 0.16 1.50 -29.11
CA MET A 83 -0.88 0.72 -28.44
C MET A 83 -0.76 0.79 -26.91
N GLN A 84 0.46 0.68 -26.38
CA GLN A 84 0.67 0.81 -24.93
C GLN A 84 0.29 2.20 -24.43
N LEU A 85 0.68 3.25 -25.17
CA LEU A 85 0.35 4.63 -24.84
C LEU A 85 -1.17 4.86 -24.80
N ARG A 86 -1.93 4.34 -25.77
CA ARG A 86 -3.40 4.44 -25.77
C ARG A 86 -4.01 3.77 -24.54
N ARG A 87 -3.52 2.59 -24.17
CA ARG A 87 -3.95 1.90 -22.94
C ARG A 87 -3.63 2.73 -21.71
N ASP A 88 -2.40 3.22 -21.58
CA ASP A 88 -1.97 4.04 -20.45
C ASP A 88 -2.79 5.33 -20.33
N ILE A 89 -3.08 6.01 -21.45
CA ILE A 89 -3.92 7.21 -21.45
C ILE A 89 -5.32 6.85 -20.94
N LEU A 90 -5.97 5.84 -21.53
CA LEU A 90 -7.33 5.46 -21.12
C LEU A 90 -7.39 5.03 -19.65
N THR A 91 -6.38 4.32 -19.17
CA THR A 91 -6.28 3.83 -17.79
C THR A 91 -6.00 4.96 -16.79
N TYR A 92 -5.09 5.90 -17.08
CA TYR A 92 -4.55 6.82 -16.07
C TYR A 92 -4.92 8.30 -16.23
N HIS A 93 -5.43 8.77 -17.38
CA HIS A 93 -5.65 10.22 -17.60
C HIS A 93 -6.58 10.86 -16.56
N ARG A 94 -7.65 10.17 -16.15
CA ARG A 94 -8.58 10.67 -15.13
C ARG A 94 -7.94 10.73 -13.74
N ALA A 95 -7.11 9.74 -13.39
CA ALA A 95 -6.34 9.76 -12.16
C ALA A 95 -5.38 10.96 -12.15
N LEU A 96 -4.68 11.21 -13.27
CA LEU A 96 -3.78 12.36 -13.42
C LEU A 96 -4.52 13.71 -13.32
N ASP A 97 -5.73 13.82 -13.88
CA ASP A 97 -6.59 15.01 -13.74
C ASP A 97 -6.98 15.25 -12.28
N HIS A 98 -7.37 14.18 -11.57
CA HIS A 98 -7.68 14.25 -10.15
C HIS A 98 -6.46 14.67 -9.32
N ILE A 99 -5.31 14.03 -9.53
CA ILE A 99 -4.05 14.35 -8.85
C ILE A 99 -3.67 15.82 -9.06
N GLN A 100 -3.72 16.30 -10.30
CA GLN A 100 -3.41 17.70 -10.62
C GLN A 100 -4.36 18.65 -9.89
N LYS A 101 -5.67 18.35 -9.91
CA LYS A 101 -6.68 19.15 -9.21
C LYS A 101 -6.37 19.24 -7.71
N ILE A 102 -6.07 18.11 -7.06
CA ILE A 102 -5.74 18.08 -5.62
C ILE A 102 -4.46 18.87 -5.34
N TYR A 103 -3.42 18.65 -6.15
CA TYR A 103 -2.15 19.36 -5.99
C TYR A 103 -2.32 20.88 -6.10
N GLU A 104 -3.02 21.36 -7.12
CA GLU A 104 -3.22 22.79 -7.36
C GLU A 104 -4.13 23.46 -6.32
N GLN A 105 -5.14 22.73 -5.84
CA GLN A 105 -6.14 23.27 -4.91
C GLN A 105 -5.67 23.25 -3.46
N TYR A 106 -4.93 22.22 -3.04
CA TYR A 106 -4.60 21.97 -1.64
C TYR A 106 -3.09 22.00 -1.39
N ILE A 107 -2.34 21.08 -2.02
CA ILE A 107 -0.92 20.86 -1.69
C ILE A 107 -0.06 22.10 -1.98
N LYS A 108 -0.18 22.66 -3.18
CA LYS A 108 0.57 23.85 -3.61
C LYS A 108 0.23 25.11 -2.79
N LYS A 109 -0.95 25.12 -2.15
CA LYS A 109 -1.44 26.24 -1.34
C LYS A 109 -1.29 26.01 0.16
N ALA A 110 -0.72 24.88 0.57
CA ALA A 110 -0.49 24.58 1.98
C ALA A 110 0.42 25.66 2.61
N GLU A 111 0.13 26.01 3.86
CA GLU A 111 0.86 27.08 4.58
C GLU A 111 2.27 26.65 5.00
N TYR A 112 2.59 25.37 4.87
CA TYR A 112 3.86 24.75 5.27
C TYR A 112 4.22 23.62 4.30
N PRO A 113 5.48 23.16 4.28
CA PRO A 113 5.91 22.08 3.37
C PRO A 113 5.14 20.78 3.62
N ILE A 114 4.67 20.16 2.54
CA ILE A 114 3.96 18.88 2.54
C ILE A 114 4.72 17.89 1.68
N ASP A 115 5.02 16.72 2.22
CA ASP A 115 5.39 15.57 1.41
C ASP A 115 4.14 15.03 0.72
N PHE A 116 4.11 15.10 -0.62
CA PHE A 116 2.94 14.66 -1.39
C PHE A 116 3.22 13.32 -2.06
N GLU A 117 2.50 12.29 -1.64
CA GLU A 117 2.55 10.94 -2.20
C GLU A 117 1.36 10.69 -3.11
N ILE A 118 1.61 10.04 -4.25
CA ILE A 118 0.56 9.47 -5.11
C ILE A 118 0.54 7.95 -4.91
N SER A 119 -0.61 7.41 -4.53
CA SER A 119 -0.87 5.97 -4.47
C SER A 119 -1.69 5.50 -5.66
N ILE A 120 -1.21 4.45 -6.32
CA ILE A 120 -1.90 3.73 -7.40
C ILE A 120 -1.80 2.20 -7.21
N ASP A 121 -1.44 1.77 -6.01
CA ASP A 121 -1.16 0.37 -5.64
C ASP A 121 -2.42 -0.46 -5.37
N GLU A 122 -3.54 0.19 -4.99
CA GLU A 122 -4.85 -0.46 -4.74
C GLU A 122 -5.65 -0.74 -6.03
N THR A 123 -4.95 -1.10 -7.10
CA THR A 123 -5.56 -1.57 -8.36
C THR A 123 -5.43 -3.08 -8.46
N GLU A 124 -6.19 -3.75 -9.32
CA GLU A 124 -5.98 -5.21 -9.55
C GLU A 124 -4.69 -5.47 -10.34
N GLN A 125 -4.27 -4.50 -11.14
CA GLN A 125 -3.30 -4.65 -12.21
C GLN A 125 -1.96 -4.03 -11.86
N THR A 126 -0.90 -4.77 -12.15
CA THR A 126 0.45 -4.29 -11.93
C THR A 126 0.72 -3.03 -12.76
N THR A 127 1.37 -2.04 -12.14
CA THR A 127 1.78 -0.83 -12.82
C THR A 127 3.02 -1.16 -13.65
N HIS A 128 2.86 -1.38 -14.95
CA HIS A 128 4.01 -1.66 -15.81
C HIS A 128 5.01 -0.47 -15.81
N PRO A 129 6.33 -0.68 -15.91
CA PRO A 129 7.31 0.41 -15.94
C PRO A 129 7.06 1.48 -17.00
N ASN A 130 6.61 1.10 -18.20
CA ASN A 130 6.16 2.08 -19.23
C ASN A 130 4.98 2.95 -18.76
N SER A 131 4.02 2.37 -18.03
CA SER A 131 2.90 3.12 -17.46
C SER A 131 3.37 4.08 -16.37
N HIS A 132 4.29 3.64 -15.50
CA HIS A 132 4.93 4.52 -14.52
C HIS A 132 5.69 5.66 -15.22
N LEU A 133 6.45 5.38 -16.28
CA LEU A 133 7.12 6.42 -17.07
C LEU A 133 6.13 7.43 -17.65
N PHE A 134 5.02 6.96 -18.24
CA PHE A 134 3.96 7.85 -18.74
C PHE A 134 3.39 8.75 -17.63
N ILE A 135 3.07 8.17 -16.47
CA ILE A 135 2.60 8.93 -15.29
C ILE A 135 3.64 9.99 -14.89
N ALA A 136 4.92 9.63 -14.80
CA ALA A 136 6.00 10.53 -14.42
C ALA A 136 6.15 11.71 -15.40
N LEU A 137 6.09 11.43 -16.70
CA LEU A 137 6.11 12.44 -17.76
C LEU A 137 4.92 13.39 -17.66
N GLU A 138 3.72 12.86 -17.41
CA GLU A 138 2.51 13.66 -17.25
C GLU A 138 2.54 14.53 -15.99
N LEU A 139 3.00 14.01 -14.85
CA LEU A 139 3.19 14.80 -13.63
C LEU A 139 4.16 15.97 -13.89
N LYS A 140 5.27 15.70 -14.57
CA LYS A 140 6.26 16.72 -14.97
C LYS A 140 5.63 17.77 -15.91
N ARG A 141 4.89 17.35 -16.94
CA ARG A 141 4.20 18.25 -17.88
C ARG A 141 3.17 19.14 -17.16
N ARG A 142 2.41 18.55 -16.24
CA ARG A 142 1.38 19.22 -15.41
C ARG A 142 1.97 20.04 -14.26
N LYS A 143 3.30 20.00 -14.06
CA LYS A 143 4.02 20.70 -12.98
C LYS A 143 3.52 20.30 -11.58
N VAL A 144 3.16 19.03 -11.43
CA VAL A 144 2.83 18.41 -10.14
C VAL A 144 4.11 17.87 -9.53
N SER A 145 4.50 18.39 -8.37
CA SER A 145 5.66 17.93 -7.62
C SER A 145 5.22 16.93 -6.57
N ILE A 146 5.92 15.79 -6.50
CA ILE A 146 5.65 14.71 -5.54
C ILE A 146 6.92 14.34 -4.79
N SER A 147 6.74 13.85 -3.58
CA SER A 147 7.82 13.30 -2.74
C SER A 147 7.98 11.79 -2.97
N THR A 148 6.87 11.09 -3.19
CA THR A 148 6.84 9.63 -3.38
C THR A 148 5.73 9.20 -4.35
N ILE A 149 5.91 8.02 -4.95
CA ILE A 149 4.85 7.31 -5.66
C ILE A 149 4.80 5.84 -5.18
N ALA A 150 3.61 5.31 -4.97
CA ALA A 150 3.37 3.91 -4.65
C ALA A 150 2.73 3.20 -5.86
N PRO A 151 3.52 2.54 -6.72
CA PRO A 151 3.00 1.72 -7.80
C PRO A 151 2.50 0.36 -7.28
N ARG A 152 1.67 -0.32 -8.07
CA ARG A 152 1.40 -1.74 -7.86
C ARG A 152 2.49 -2.60 -8.50
N PHE A 153 3.41 -3.11 -7.68
CA PHE A 153 4.46 -4.01 -8.16
C PHE A 153 3.91 -5.37 -8.61
N VAL A 154 4.71 -6.09 -9.40
CA VAL A 154 4.45 -7.51 -9.71
C VAL A 154 4.39 -8.39 -8.46
N GLY A 155 3.63 -9.48 -8.56
CA GLY A 155 3.34 -10.38 -7.44
C GLY A 155 2.28 -9.83 -6.49
N GLU A 156 2.23 -10.37 -5.27
CA GLU A 156 1.18 -10.04 -4.30
C GLU A 156 1.76 -9.56 -2.97
N PHE A 157 1.22 -8.42 -2.50
CA PHE A 157 1.59 -7.75 -1.27
C PHE A 157 0.47 -7.86 -0.22
N GLN A 158 0.04 -9.08 0.09
CA GLN A 158 -1.07 -9.27 1.02
C GLN A 158 -0.69 -8.84 2.45
N LYS A 159 -1.70 -8.45 3.23
CA LYS A 159 -1.52 -7.98 4.61
C LYS A 159 -1.01 -9.11 5.51
N GLY A 160 -0.09 -8.80 6.42
CA GLY A 160 0.37 -9.72 7.48
C GLY A 160 1.29 -10.87 7.05
N ILE A 161 1.62 -11.03 5.77
CA ILE A 161 2.46 -12.14 5.26
C ILE A 161 3.59 -11.64 4.37
N ASP A 162 4.54 -12.53 4.05
CA ASP A 162 5.63 -12.25 3.10
C ASP A 162 5.11 -12.15 1.66
N TYR A 163 5.96 -11.61 0.77
CA TYR A 163 5.69 -11.49 -0.65
C TYR A 163 5.40 -12.85 -1.30
N ARG A 164 4.42 -12.88 -2.22
CA ARG A 164 4.12 -14.05 -3.05
C ARG A 164 4.32 -13.71 -4.52
N GLY A 165 5.24 -14.42 -5.17
CA GLY A 165 5.55 -14.25 -6.58
C GLY A 165 6.98 -14.68 -6.91
N ASP A 166 7.41 -14.42 -8.14
CA ASP A 166 8.80 -14.64 -8.55
C ASP A 166 9.65 -13.45 -8.08
N LEU A 167 10.68 -13.74 -7.27
CA LEU A 167 11.59 -12.72 -6.74
C LEU A 167 12.49 -12.11 -7.83
N SER A 168 12.82 -12.87 -8.87
CA SER A 168 13.65 -12.39 -9.98
C SER A 168 12.87 -11.41 -10.84
N LEU A 169 11.60 -11.75 -11.14
CA LEU A 169 10.70 -10.83 -11.84
C LEU A 169 10.45 -9.56 -11.04
N PHE A 170 10.29 -9.67 -9.71
CA PHE A 170 10.18 -8.49 -8.84
C PHE A 170 11.44 -7.62 -8.85
N GLU A 171 12.63 -8.22 -8.80
CA GLU A 171 13.91 -7.50 -8.85
C GLU A 171 14.09 -6.74 -10.18
N GLU A 172 13.74 -7.36 -11.30
CA GLU A 172 13.77 -6.73 -12.63
C GLU A 172 12.78 -5.56 -12.74
N ASP A 173 11.53 -5.79 -12.34
CA ASP A 173 10.45 -4.78 -12.35
C ASP A 173 10.77 -3.58 -11.44
N LEU A 174 11.21 -3.86 -10.21
CA LEU A 174 11.62 -2.84 -9.24
C LEU A 174 12.78 -2.00 -9.76
N SER A 175 13.77 -2.61 -10.41
CA SER A 175 14.95 -1.89 -10.90
C SER A 175 14.58 -0.82 -11.92
N LEU A 176 13.62 -1.11 -12.81
CA LEU A 176 13.10 -0.13 -13.77
C LEU A 176 12.29 0.97 -13.06
N HIS A 177 11.42 0.60 -12.11
CA HIS A 177 10.68 1.59 -11.32
C HIS A 177 11.59 2.52 -10.51
N ALA A 178 12.66 1.99 -9.93
CA ALA A 178 13.64 2.75 -9.18
C ALA A 178 14.40 3.73 -10.09
N ALA A 179 14.78 3.29 -11.29
CA ALA A 179 15.43 4.14 -12.27
C ALA A 179 14.54 5.29 -12.76
N ILE A 180 13.24 5.01 -12.99
CA ILE A 180 12.25 6.06 -13.31
C ILE A 180 12.14 7.05 -12.14
N ALA A 181 11.96 6.56 -10.90
CA ALA A 181 11.84 7.44 -9.75
C ALA A 181 13.07 8.35 -9.56
N GLN A 182 14.26 7.80 -9.79
CA GLN A 182 15.52 8.55 -9.75
C GLN A 182 15.58 9.66 -10.81
N GLU A 183 15.22 9.35 -12.07
CA GLU A 183 15.22 10.31 -13.19
C GLU A 183 14.26 11.47 -12.94
N PHE A 184 13.09 11.20 -12.35
CA PHE A 184 12.07 12.20 -12.08
C PHE A 184 12.12 12.78 -10.65
N HIS A 185 13.15 12.43 -9.89
CA HIS A 185 13.50 13.01 -8.58
C HIS A 185 12.42 12.86 -7.49
N TYR A 186 11.75 11.72 -7.46
CA TYR A 186 10.92 11.29 -6.33
C TYR A 186 11.35 9.92 -5.84
N ARG A 187 10.72 9.43 -4.77
CA ARG A 187 11.06 8.14 -4.14
C ARG A 187 9.97 7.11 -4.40
N LEU A 188 10.34 5.83 -4.41
CA LEU A 188 9.35 4.76 -4.37
C LEU A 188 8.79 4.64 -2.96
N SER A 189 7.50 4.36 -2.87
CA SER A 189 6.78 4.02 -1.65
C SER A 189 6.25 2.61 -1.73
N ILE A 190 6.59 1.79 -0.72
CA ILE A 190 6.22 0.39 -0.63
C ILE A 190 5.06 0.27 0.34
N HIS A 191 3.85 0.21 -0.22
CA HIS A 191 2.62 -0.04 0.52
C HIS A 191 2.49 -1.51 0.90
N SER A 192 1.70 -1.79 1.94
CA SER A 192 1.61 -3.14 2.54
C SER A 192 2.99 -3.74 2.84
N GLY A 193 3.94 -2.87 3.20
CA GLY A 193 5.36 -3.17 3.25
C GLY A 193 5.80 -3.95 4.48
N SER A 194 4.94 -4.16 5.48
CA SER A 194 5.29 -5.00 6.62
C SER A 194 5.38 -6.48 6.23
N ASP A 195 6.28 -7.19 6.92
CA ASP A 195 6.49 -8.64 6.85
C ASP A 195 6.96 -9.16 5.48
N LYS A 196 7.28 -8.27 4.53
CA LYS A 196 7.81 -8.60 3.19
C LYS A 196 9.31 -8.91 3.22
N PHE A 197 9.72 -9.77 4.16
CA PHE A 197 11.13 -10.04 4.47
C PHE A 197 11.94 -10.54 3.27
N SER A 198 11.32 -11.34 2.39
CA SER A 198 12.00 -11.87 1.20
C SER A 198 12.44 -10.79 0.20
N ILE A 199 11.71 -9.67 0.12
CA ILE A 199 12.00 -8.59 -0.83
C ILE A 199 12.80 -7.44 -0.21
N PHE A 200 12.89 -7.31 1.12
CA PHE A 200 13.64 -6.21 1.74
C PHE A 200 15.11 -6.13 1.29
N PRO A 201 15.87 -7.24 1.18
CA PRO A 201 17.22 -7.18 0.64
C PRO A 201 17.26 -6.76 -0.83
N ILE A 202 16.19 -7.02 -1.60
CA ILE A 202 16.06 -6.59 -2.99
C ILE A 202 15.83 -5.07 -3.04
N LEU A 203 14.92 -4.55 -2.21
CA LEU A 203 14.68 -3.11 -2.07
C LEU A 203 15.98 -2.34 -1.78
N GLY A 204 16.74 -2.78 -0.79
CA GLY A 204 18.00 -2.15 -0.38
C GLY A 204 19.10 -2.20 -1.46
N ARG A 205 19.09 -3.20 -2.34
CA ARG A 205 20.07 -3.31 -3.46
C ARG A 205 19.64 -2.49 -4.68
N CYS A 206 18.39 -2.58 -5.08
CA CYS A 206 17.89 -1.99 -6.32
C CYS A 206 17.63 -0.49 -6.21
N ILE A 207 17.12 -0.03 -5.07
CA ILE A 207 16.79 1.38 -4.89
C ILE A 207 18.02 2.15 -4.43
N LYS A 208 18.62 2.89 -5.37
CA LYS A 208 19.76 3.77 -5.09
C LYS A 208 19.28 5.02 -4.34
N GLY A 209 19.25 4.96 -3.01
CA GLY A 209 18.91 6.09 -2.15
C GLY A 209 17.77 5.78 -1.20
N SER A 210 17.09 6.83 -0.72
CA SER A 210 15.98 6.67 0.23
C SER A 210 14.69 6.25 -0.49
N PHE A 211 13.93 5.36 0.14
CA PHE A 211 12.57 4.99 -0.23
C PHE A 211 11.67 5.06 1.00
N HIS A 212 10.36 4.94 0.80
CA HIS A 212 9.36 4.91 1.85
C HIS A 212 8.79 3.49 1.99
N VAL A 213 8.60 3.01 3.22
CA VAL A 213 7.96 1.71 3.50
C VAL A 213 6.86 1.96 4.51
N LYS A 214 5.63 1.55 4.18
CA LYS A 214 4.49 1.70 5.09
C LYS A 214 4.23 0.41 5.85
N THR A 215 4.19 0.53 7.18
CA THR A 215 3.78 -0.53 8.11
C THR A 215 2.65 0.00 8.97
N ALA A 216 1.61 -0.80 9.19
CA ALA A 216 0.52 -0.45 10.10
C ALA A 216 0.06 -1.67 10.89
N GLY A 217 -0.64 -2.61 10.24
CA GLY A 217 -1.29 -3.73 10.93
C GLY A 217 -0.35 -4.78 11.53
N THR A 218 0.92 -4.86 11.14
CA THR A 218 1.86 -5.73 11.85
C THR A 218 2.11 -5.27 13.29
N ASN A 219 2.03 -3.96 13.57
CA ASN A 219 2.12 -3.45 14.94
C ASN A 219 0.92 -3.94 15.78
N TRP A 220 -0.27 -3.97 15.18
CA TRP A 220 -1.45 -4.58 15.77
C TRP A 220 -1.25 -6.09 16.02
N LEU A 221 -0.63 -6.83 15.09
CA LEU A 221 -0.33 -8.24 15.29
C LEU A 221 0.62 -8.48 16.46
N GLU A 222 1.57 -7.58 16.72
CA GLU A 222 2.43 -7.67 17.90
C GLU A 222 1.68 -7.34 19.21
N ALA A 223 0.64 -6.50 19.16
CA ALA A 223 -0.28 -6.33 20.29
C ALA A 223 -1.06 -7.62 20.56
N VAL A 224 -1.59 -8.27 19.51
CA VAL A 224 -2.27 -9.56 19.60
C VAL A 224 -1.32 -10.66 20.10
N ARG A 225 -0.05 -10.64 19.68
CA ARG A 225 1.00 -11.52 20.21
C ARG A 225 1.18 -11.34 21.71
N LEU A 226 1.22 -10.10 22.21
CA LEU A 226 1.30 -9.84 23.65
C LEU A 226 0.11 -10.45 24.39
N ILE A 227 -1.11 -10.27 23.87
CA ILE A 227 -2.32 -10.85 24.46
C ILE A 227 -2.19 -12.37 24.52
N SER A 228 -1.74 -13.03 23.45
CA SER A 228 -1.54 -14.49 23.44
C SER A 228 -0.55 -14.99 24.49
N GLN A 229 0.40 -14.15 24.92
CA GLN A 229 1.42 -14.48 25.92
C GLN A 229 0.98 -14.15 27.36
N LYS A 230 0.16 -13.12 27.54
CA LYS A 230 -0.15 -12.53 28.85
C LYS A 230 -1.57 -12.80 29.33
N ASP A 231 -2.49 -12.98 28.39
CA ASP A 231 -3.89 -13.31 28.63
C ASP A 231 -4.41 -14.32 27.58
N PRO A 232 -4.08 -15.61 27.75
CA PRO A 232 -4.53 -16.68 26.86
C PRO A 232 -6.05 -16.76 26.72
N GLU A 233 -6.80 -16.44 27.78
CA GLU A 233 -8.26 -16.49 27.75
C GLU A 233 -8.82 -15.39 26.84
N LEU A 234 -8.33 -14.15 26.99
CA LEU A 234 -8.68 -13.04 26.11
C LEU A 234 -8.28 -13.33 24.66
N TYR A 235 -7.07 -13.83 24.42
CA TYR A 235 -6.64 -14.21 23.07
C TYR A 235 -7.60 -15.23 22.45
N ARG A 236 -8.02 -16.25 23.22
CA ARG A 236 -8.95 -17.26 22.71
C ARG A 236 -10.30 -16.68 22.32
N LYS A 237 -10.84 -15.76 23.12
CA LYS A 237 -12.08 -15.04 22.81
C LYS A 237 -11.93 -14.21 21.53
N ILE A 238 -10.85 -13.43 21.42
CA ILE A 238 -10.54 -12.61 20.24
C ILE A 238 -10.40 -13.49 18.99
N HIS A 239 -9.64 -14.58 19.06
CA HIS A 239 -9.42 -15.47 17.93
C HIS A 239 -10.73 -16.13 17.45
N LYS A 240 -11.57 -16.60 18.37
CA LYS A 240 -12.91 -17.14 18.02
C LYS A 240 -13.81 -16.07 17.39
N HIS A 241 -13.76 -14.84 17.91
CA HIS A 241 -14.50 -13.72 17.31
C HIS A 241 -14.00 -13.38 15.90
N ALA A 242 -12.68 -13.32 15.72
CA ALA A 242 -12.05 -13.09 14.42
C ALA A 242 -12.51 -14.15 13.39
N LEU A 243 -12.52 -15.44 13.76
CA LEU A 243 -13.04 -16.50 12.89
C LEU A 243 -14.48 -16.24 12.46
N SER A 244 -15.33 -15.77 13.38
CA SER A 244 -16.73 -15.46 13.06
C SER A 244 -16.92 -14.24 12.16
N ARG A 245 -16.00 -13.26 12.23
CA ARG A 245 -16.05 -12.00 11.46
C ARG A 245 -15.18 -11.99 10.21
N PHE A 246 -14.45 -13.07 9.97
CA PHE A 246 -13.58 -13.20 8.79
C PHE A 246 -14.33 -12.97 7.46
N PRO A 247 -15.53 -13.54 7.22
CA PRO A 247 -16.26 -13.27 5.98
C PRO A 247 -16.58 -11.78 5.77
N ASP A 248 -16.88 -11.06 6.84
CA ASP A 248 -17.19 -9.62 6.79
C ASP A 248 -15.93 -8.79 6.52
N ALA A 249 -14.78 -9.19 7.08
CA ALA A 249 -13.50 -8.51 6.89
C ALA A 249 -12.96 -8.64 5.45
N CYS A 250 -13.23 -9.77 4.78
CA CYS A 250 -12.86 -9.97 3.38
C CYS A 250 -13.52 -8.98 2.41
N ALA A 251 -14.57 -8.27 2.81
CA ALA A 251 -15.17 -7.21 2.00
C ALA A 251 -14.27 -5.97 1.87
N TYR A 252 -13.31 -5.79 2.80
CA TYR A 252 -12.44 -4.61 2.88
C TYR A 252 -10.99 -4.91 2.52
N TYR A 253 -10.57 -6.18 2.54
CA TYR A 253 -9.20 -6.59 2.32
C TYR A 253 -9.12 -7.75 1.35
N HIS A 254 -8.23 -7.63 0.37
CA HIS A 254 -7.90 -8.74 -0.52
C HIS A 254 -6.85 -9.65 0.15
N VAL A 255 -7.28 -10.84 0.57
CA VAL A 255 -6.42 -11.89 1.16
C VAL A 255 -6.80 -13.26 0.59
N SER A 256 -5.82 -14.16 0.52
CA SER A 256 -6.01 -15.56 0.10
C SER A 256 -5.91 -16.52 1.29
N THR A 257 -6.45 -16.12 2.44
CA THR A 257 -6.37 -16.89 3.69
C THR A 257 -7.19 -18.18 3.60
N ASP A 258 -6.58 -19.30 3.96
CA ASP A 258 -7.28 -20.56 4.18
C ASP A 258 -7.55 -20.77 5.67
N ILE A 259 -8.77 -20.43 6.10
CA ILE A 259 -9.20 -20.59 7.48
C ILE A 259 -9.23 -22.06 7.93
N THR A 260 -9.31 -23.01 7.00
CA THR A 260 -9.33 -24.45 7.33
C THR A 260 -7.92 -24.99 7.63
N ALA A 261 -6.89 -24.27 7.20
CA ALA A 261 -5.50 -24.57 7.54
C ALA A 261 -5.11 -24.07 8.94
N ILE A 262 -5.91 -23.21 9.56
CA ILE A 262 -5.68 -22.72 10.92
C ILE A 262 -5.97 -23.84 11.91
N ARG A 263 -4.98 -24.18 12.76
CA ARG A 263 -5.14 -25.19 13.81
C ARG A 263 -6.35 -24.87 14.68
N ASP A 264 -7.17 -25.88 15.00
CA ASP A 264 -8.31 -25.71 15.90
C ASP A 264 -7.83 -25.27 17.29
N LEU A 265 -8.33 -24.11 17.72
CA LEU A 265 -7.95 -23.46 18.96
C LEU A 265 -8.16 -24.36 20.19
N ASP A 266 -9.17 -25.23 20.17
CA ASP A 266 -9.48 -26.13 21.28
C ASP A 266 -8.46 -27.31 21.37
N THR A 267 -7.61 -27.48 20.35
CA THR A 267 -6.53 -28.50 20.31
C THR A 267 -5.15 -27.96 20.69
N VAL A 268 -5.02 -26.65 20.85
CA VAL A 268 -3.75 -25.96 21.14
C VAL A 268 -3.71 -25.56 22.61
N CYS A 269 -2.61 -25.81 23.31
CA CYS A 269 -2.48 -25.36 24.71
C CYS A 269 -2.09 -23.87 24.79
N ASP A 270 -2.33 -23.24 25.95
CA ASP A 270 -2.12 -21.78 26.10
C ASP A 270 -0.70 -21.33 25.77
N ALA A 271 0.31 -22.13 26.13
CA ALA A 271 1.71 -21.84 25.84
C ALA A 271 2.05 -21.84 24.33
N GLU A 272 1.21 -22.46 23.50
CA GLU A 272 1.39 -22.54 22.05
C GLU A 272 0.60 -21.46 21.29
N LEU A 273 -0.28 -20.69 21.94
CA LEU A 273 -1.07 -19.64 21.27
C LEU A 273 -0.23 -18.60 20.51
N PRO A 274 0.97 -18.18 20.98
CA PRO A 274 1.80 -17.26 20.21
C PRO A 274 2.23 -17.80 18.84
N THR A 275 2.19 -19.13 18.63
CA THR A 275 2.59 -19.75 17.35
C THR A 275 1.62 -19.42 16.20
N TYR A 276 0.38 -19.03 16.49
CA TYR A 276 -0.53 -18.51 15.47
C TYR A 276 -0.04 -17.21 14.83
N LEU A 277 0.79 -16.43 15.53
CA LEU A 277 1.38 -15.19 14.99
C LEU A 277 2.64 -15.46 14.14
N GLU A 278 2.99 -16.74 13.93
CA GLU A 278 3.98 -17.22 12.95
C GLU A 278 3.31 -17.93 11.76
N ASP A 279 2.01 -18.18 11.81
CA ASP A 279 1.24 -18.84 10.74
C ASP A 279 0.61 -17.79 9.82
N ASP A 280 0.84 -17.91 8.51
CA ASP A 280 0.32 -16.98 7.51
C ASP A 280 -1.20 -16.80 7.63
N ASN A 281 -1.96 -17.89 7.75
CA ASN A 281 -3.42 -17.82 7.71
C ASN A 281 -3.98 -17.16 8.97
N ALA A 282 -3.49 -17.55 10.14
CA ALA A 282 -3.90 -16.98 11.41
C ALA A 282 -3.47 -15.51 11.54
N ARG A 283 -2.29 -15.14 11.03
CA ARG A 283 -1.86 -13.73 10.96
C ARG A 283 -2.80 -12.92 10.09
N GLN A 284 -3.17 -13.39 8.90
CA GLN A 284 -4.11 -12.67 8.04
C GLN A 284 -5.48 -12.52 8.68
N LEU A 285 -6.02 -13.60 9.25
CA LEU A 285 -7.28 -13.59 10.01
C LEU A 285 -7.28 -12.48 11.07
N LEU A 286 -6.27 -12.45 11.92
CA LEU A 286 -6.16 -11.48 13.02
C LEU A 286 -5.84 -10.06 12.53
N HIS A 287 -5.13 -9.94 11.39
CA HIS A 287 -4.76 -8.66 10.82
C HIS A 287 -5.98 -7.92 10.27
N ILE A 288 -6.84 -8.59 9.50
CA ILE A 288 -7.94 -7.91 8.80
C ILE A 288 -9.18 -7.71 9.67
N THR A 289 -9.28 -8.43 10.79
CA THR A 289 -10.44 -8.37 11.70
C THR A 289 -10.30 -7.36 12.83
N TYR A 290 -9.20 -6.58 12.89
CA TYR A 290 -8.93 -5.60 13.95
C TYR A 290 -10.10 -4.65 14.21
N GLY A 291 -10.76 -4.13 13.17
CA GLY A 291 -11.90 -3.23 13.31
C GLY A 291 -13.06 -3.87 14.05
N PHE A 292 -13.40 -5.12 13.71
CA PHE A 292 -14.44 -5.87 14.39
C PHE A 292 -14.07 -6.21 15.83
N ILE A 293 -12.82 -6.57 16.09
CA ILE A 293 -12.32 -6.85 17.45
C ILE A 293 -12.40 -5.60 18.32
N LEU A 294 -12.10 -4.42 17.77
CA LEU A 294 -12.08 -3.17 18.51
C LEU A 294 -13.47 -2.54 18.64
N GLU A 295 -14.37 -2.73 17.67
CA GLU A 295 -15.61 -1.95 17.58
C GLU A 295 -16.89 -2.75 17.76
N ASP A 296 -16.90 -4.09 17.65
CA ASP A 296 -18.10 -4.86 17.93
C ASP A 296 -18.52 -4.73 19.40
N GLU A 297 -19.83 -4.72 19.62
CA GLU A 297 -20.47 -4.43 20.91
C GLU A 297 -21.33 -5.61 21.39
N ASP A 298 -21.52 -5.71 22.71
CA ASP A 298 -22.53 -6.59 23.31
C ASP A 298 -23.95 -6.02 23.16
N GLU A 299 -24.96 -6.76 23.62
CA GLU A 299 -26.37 -6.33 23.58
C GLU A 299 -26.66 -5.03 24.36
N ARG A 300 -25.71 -4.57 25.20
CA ARG A 300 -25.82 -3.37 26.02
C ARG A 300 -25.03 -2.19 25.45
N GLY A 301 -24.36 -2.38 24.30
CA GLY A 301 -23.52 -1.36 23.66
C GLY A 301 -22.10 -1.25 24.23
N ASN A 302 -21.66 -2.20 25.04
CA ASN A 302 -20.27 -2.22 25.54
C ASN A 302 -19.36 -2.89 24.51
N LYS A 303 -18.16 -2.35 24.30
CA LYS A 303 -17.17 -2.96 23.41
C LYS A 303 -16.76 -4.33 23.92
N LEU A 304 -16.79 -5.34 23.04
CA LEU A 304 -16.55 -6.74 23.42
C LEU A 304 -15.15 -6.96 24.01
N PHE A 305 -14.12 -6.36 23.40
CA PHE A 305 -12.72 -6.61 23.78
C PHE A 305 -11.89 -5.34 24.00
N LYS A 306 -12.32 -4.19 23.46
CA LYS A 306 -11.50 -2.96 23.41
C LYS A 306 -10.97 -2.56 24.78
N GLU A 307 -11.83 -2.50 25.79
CA GLU A 307 -11.45 -2.02 27.12
C GLU A 307 -10.43 -2.95 27.79
N GLU A 308 -10.71 -4.26 27.78
CA GLU A 308 -9.82 -5.28 28.36
C GLU A 308 -8.47 -5.33 27.62
N LEU A 309 -8.51 -5.26 26.29
CA LEU A 309 -7.32 -5.22 25.43
C LEU A 309 -6.43 -4.03 25.76
N PHE A 310 -6.99 -2.81 25.79
CA PHE A 310 -6.20 -1.60 26.08
C PHE A 310 -5.71 -1.59 27.53
N ALA A 311 -6.50 -2.09 28.49
CA ALA A 311 -6.05 -2.23 29.88
C ALA A 311 -4.83 -3.16 29.99
N LEU A 312 -4.82 -4.27 29.24
CA LEU A 312 -3.68 -5.18 29.18
C LEU A 312 -2.46 -4.53 28.52
N LEU A 313 -2.63 -3.82 27.40
CA LEU A 313 -1.53 -3.12 26.73
C LEU A 313 -0.89 -2.04 27.61
N VAL A 314 -1.69 -1.30 28.39
CA VAL A 314 -1.19 -0.31 29.37
C VAL A 314 -0.43 -1.00 30.49
N LYS A 315 -0.96 -2.11 31.02
CA LYS A 315 -0.29 -2.89 32.07
C LYS A 315 1.05 -3.48 31.61
N GLU A 316 1.13 -3.90 30.36
CA GLU A 316 2.28 -4.60 29.76
C GLU A 316 3.03 -3.71 28.76
N GLU A 317 3.00 -2.39 28.94
CA GLU A 317 3.53 -1.39 28.00
C GLU A 317 5.00 -1.67 27.59
N GLU A 318 5.87 -1.97 28.57
CA GLU A 318 7.28 -2.28 28.30
C GLU A 318 7.44 -3.57 27.48
N ALA A 319 6.59 -4.57 27.72
CA ALA A 319 6.63 -5.82 26.98
C ALA A 319 6.17 -5.61 25.53
N TYR A 320 5.11 -4.82 25.33
CA TYR A 320 4.67 -4.46 23.99
C TYR A 320 5.72 -3.64 23.23
N ALA A 321 6.33 -2.65 23.88
CA ALA A 321 7.44 -1.89 23.30
C ALA A 321 8.63 -2.79 22.94
N GLY A 322 8.92 -3.82 23.74
CA GLY A 322 9.93 -4.83 23.45
C GLY A 322 9.61 -5.65 22.19
N LEU A 323 8.36 -6.07 22.02
CA LEU A 323 7.90 -6.77 20.82
C LEU A 323 8.01 -5.89 19.56
N LEU A 324 7.51 -4.65 19.64
CA LEU A 324 7.62 -3.68 18.55
C LEU A 324 9.07 -3.42 18.17
N LYS A 325 9.95 -3.20 19.17
CA LYS A 325 11.37 -3.01 18.93
C LYS A 325 11.96 -4.18 18.17
N ALA A 326 11.79 -5.41 18.66
CA ALA A 326 12.35 -6.59 18.02
C ALA A 326 11.82 -6.79 16.59
N HIS A 327 10.52 -6.58 16.39
CA HIS A 327 9.85 -6.81 15.12
C HIS A 327 10.22 -5.74 14.06
N ILE A 328 10.19 -4.46 14.42
CA ILE A 328 10.54 -3.37 13.51
C ILE A 328 12.06 -3.29 13.29
N GLU A 329 12.87 -3.61 14.30
CA GLU A 329 14.33 -3.70 14.12
C GLU A 329 14.71 -4.76 13.08
N LYS A 330 14.01 -5.91 13.04
CA LYS A 330 14.18 -6.91 11.97
C LYS A 330 13.88 -6.32 10.58
N HIS A 331 12.83 -5.50 10.45
CA HIS A 331 12.51 -4.83 9.18
C HIS A 331 13.65 -3.91 8.76
N LEU A 332 14.08 -3.03 9.66
CA LEU A 332 15.15 -2.06 9.41
C LEU A 332 16.48 -2.75 9.05
N GLN A 333 16.85 -3.81 9.76
CA GLN A 333 18.06 -4.58 9.48
C GLN A 333 18.03 -5.22 8.08
N LEU A 334 16.91 -5.82 7.68
CA LEU A 334 16.77 -6.46 6.37
C LEU A 334 16.69 -5.44 5.22
N LEU A 335 16.28 -4.20 5.51
CA LEU A 335 16.32 -3.07 4.59
C LEU A 335 17.72 -2.42 4.48
N ASP A 336 18.73 -2.94 5.19
CA ASP A 336 20.07 -2.34 5.34
C ASP A 336 20.02 -0.88 5.86
N PHE A 337 19.06 -0.59 6.75
CA PHE A 337 18.98 0.70 7.43
C PHE A 337 20.07 0.78 8.50
N LYS A 338 20.94 1.80 8.40
CA LYS A 338 22.14 1.97 9.24
C LYS A 338 21.95 2.95 10.38
#